data_AF-A0A3D3LTL6-F1
#
_entry.id   AF-A0A3D3LTL6-F1
#
_cell.length_a   1.000
_cell.length_b   1.000
_cell.length_c   1.000
_cell.angle_alpha   90.00
_cell.angle_beta   90.00
_cell.angle_gamma   90.00
#
_symmetry.space_group_name_H-M   'P 1'
#
loop_
_entity.id
_entity.type
_entity.pdbx_description
1 polymer ?
#
loop_
_entity_poly.entity_id
_entity_poly.type
_entity_poly.pdbx_seq_one_letter_code
_entity_poly.pdbx_strand_id
1 'polypeptide(L)' 'MFLYRIAQCKFLKDLSGYGAEKFGGRWNTKGVPAIYFSSSLSLSTLELLVNSTEN' A
#
# COMPACT_ATOMS: atom_id res chain seq x y z
N MET A 1 12.00 -14.21 5.07
CA MET A 1 11.44 -13.65 3.83
C MET A 1 11.44 -12.14 3.94
N PHE A 2 11.86 -11.40 2.91
CA PHE A 2 11.83 -9.93 2.88
C PHE A 2 10.64 -9.44 2.06
N LEU A 3 9.95 -8.42 2.57
CA LEU A 3 8.80 -7.78 1.94
C LEU A 3 9.00 -6.27 1.95
N TYR A 4 8.46 -5.61 0.93
CA TYR A 4 8.68 -4.19 0.69
C TYR A 4 7.34 -3.45 0.59
N ARG A 5 7.31 -2.23 1.13
CA ARG A 5 6.18 -1.31 1.04
C ARG A 5 6.72 0.10 0.89
N ILE A 6 6.18 0.86 -0.06
CA ILE A 6 6.46 2.29 -0.21
C ILE A 6 5.25 3.06 0.31
N ALA A 7 5.49 4.02 1.20
CA ALA A 7 4.45 4.85 1.80
C ALA A 7 5.00 6.24 2.11
N GLN A 8 4.11 7.23 2.26
CA GLN A 8 4.51 8.57 2.73
C GLN A 8 5.15 8.49 4.11
N CYS A 9 6.15 9.35 4.38
CA CYS A 9 6.95 9.32 5.61
C CYS A 9 6.12 9.28 6.90
N LYS A 10 5.01 10.04 6.95
CA LYS A 10 4.09 10.10 8.10
C LYS A 10 3.39 8.77 8.42
N PHE A 11 3.35 7.83 7.47
CA PHE A 11 2.68 6.52 7.62
C PHE A 11 3.66 5.34 7.62
N LEU A 12 4.98 5.57 7.61
CA LEU A 12 5.97 4.50 7.51
C LEU A 12 5.88 3.48 8.66
N LYS A 13 5.54 3.94 9.87
CA LYS A 13 5.38 3.09 11.06
C LYS A 13 3.96 2.58 11.25
N ASP A 14 3.00 3.05 10.46
CA ASP A 14 1.62 2.61 10.55
C ASP A 14 1.44 1.28 9.83
N LEU A 15 1.19 0.23 10.63
CA LEU A 15 0.88 -1.12 10.19
C LEU A 15 -0.54 -1.54 10.60
N SER A 16 -1.43 -0.59 10.86
CA SER A 16 -2.84 -0.89 11.16
C SER A 16 -3.63 -1.31 9.91
N GLY A 17 -3.21 -0.86 8.72
CA GLY A 17 -3.97 -1.03 7.48
C GLY A 17 -5.08 0.02 7.27
N TYR A 18 -5.13 1.08 8.10
CA TYR A 18 -6.18 2.11 8.09
C TYR A 18 -6.41 2.76 6.73
N GLY A 19 -5.35 3.02 5.95
CA GLY A 19 -5.49 3.60 4.62
C GLY A 19 -6.31 2.73 3.67
N ALA A 20 -6.00 1.43 3.61
CA ALA A 20 -6.72 0.48 2.78
C ALA A 20 -8.13 0.23 3.32
N GLU A 21 -8.31 0.20 4.65
CA GLU A 21 -9.64 0.12 5.28
C GLU A 21 -10.55 1.27 4.83
N LYS A 22 -10.03 2.49 4.87
CA LYS A 22 -10.80 3.71 4.60
C LYS A 22 -11.19 3.84 3.13
N PHE A 23 -10.26 3.56 2.22
CA PHE A 23 -10.45 3.82 0.79
C PHE A 23 -10.78 2.57 -0.03
N GLY A 24 -10.52 1.37 0.51
CA GLY A 24 -10.55 0.12 -0.24
C GLY A 24 -9.30 -0.04 -1.11
N GLY A 25 -9.16 -1.21 -1.71
CA GLY A 25 -8.10 -1.52 -2.66
C GLY A 25 -8.49 -2.71 -3.54
N ARG A 26 -7.58 -3.16 -4.40
CA ARG A 26 -7.85 -4.27 -5.32
C ARG A 26 -8.26 -5.56 -4.59
N TRP A 27 -7.73 -5.79 -3.40
CA TRP A 27 -7.88 -7.03 -2.65
C TRP A 27 -8.60 -6.86 -1.31
N ASN A 28 -9.08 -5.66 -0.97
CA ASN A 28 -9.85 -5.42 0.24
C ASN A 28 -10.97 -4.39 0.00
N THR A 29 -12.15 -4.65 0.56
CA THR A 29 -13.27 -3.72 0.54
C THR A 29 -13.12 -2.65 1.62
N LYS A 30 -13.84 -1.53 1.46
CA LYS A 30 -13.90 -0.48 2.51
C LYS A 30 -14.43 -1.07 3.82
N GLY A 31 -13.83 -0.68 4.94
CA GLY A 31 -14.12 -1.22 6.27
C GLY A 31 -13.32 -2.47 6.66
N VAL A 32 -12.51 -3.02 5.74
CA VAL A 32 -11.63 -4.16 6.02
C VAL A 32 -10.17 -3.71 5.94
N PRO A 33 -9.40 -3.72 7.04
CA PRO A 33 -8.00 -3.29 7.03
C PRO A 33 -7.10 -4.26 6.28
N ALA A 34 -6.16 -3.71 5.51
CA ALA A 34 -5.17 -4.47 4.77
C ALA A 34 -3.86 -3.69 4.63
N ILE A 35 -2.74 -4.41 4.49
CA ILE A 35 -1.44 -3.83 4.17
C ILE A 35 -0.91 -4.50 2.90
N TYR A 36 -0.55 -3.68 1.92
CA TYR A 36 -0.01 -4.15 0.65
C TYR A 36 1.51 -4.15 0.72
N PHE A 37 2.08 -5.31 0.43
CA PHE A 37 3.52 -5.52 0.31
C PHE A 37 3.84 -6.13 -1.05
N SER A 38 5.09 -5.97 -1.48
CA SER A 38 5.66 -6.64 -2.64
C SER A 38 6.85 -7.49 -2.24
N SER A 39 7.17 -8.49 -3.06
CA SER A 39 8.34 -9.36 -2.88
C SER A 39 9.66 -8.70 -3.32
N SER A 40 9.61 -7.57 -4.02
CA SER A 40 10.78 -6.78 -4.43
C SER A 40 10.50 -5.28 -4.37
N LEU A 41 11.56 -4.47 -4.22
CA LEU A 41 11.48 -3.01 -4.30
C LEU A 41 10.95 -2.53 -5.67
N SER A 42 11.41 -3.16 -6.76
CA SER A 42 10.98 -2.80 -8.12
C SER A 42 9.47 -2.97 -8.31
N LEU A 43 8.89 -4.03 -7.74
CA LEU A 43 7.44 -4.26 -7.80
C LEU A 43 6.68 -3.25 -6.95
N SER A 44 7.16 -2.90 -5.75
CA SER A 44 6.53 -1.83 -4.95
C SER A 44 6.56 -0.48 -5.67
N THR A 45 7.65 -0.16 -6.37
CA THR A 45 7.74 1.07 -7.17
C THR A 45 6.78 1.04 -8.36
N LEU A 46 6.68 -0.08 -9.07
CA LEU A 46 5.73 -0.23 -10.18
C LEU A 46 4.29 -0.03 -9.72
N GLU A 47 3.89 -0.68 -8.62
CA GLU A 47 2.56 -0.53 -8.03
C GLU A 47 2.29 0.93 -7.63
N LEU A 48 3.28 1.62 -7.07
CA LEU A 48 3.12 3.05 -6.78
C LEU A 48 2.89 3.85 -8.06
N LEU A 49 3.73 3.69 -9.09
CA LEU A 49 3.65 4.47 -10.32
C LEU A 49 2.35 4.23 -11.11
N VAL A 50 1.93 2.98 -11.27
CA VAL A 50 0.70 2.64 -12.02
C VAL A 50 -0.57 3.10 -11.29
N ASN A 51 -0.57 3.11 -9.95
CA ASN A 51 -1.72 3.54 -9.16
C ASN A 51 -1.66 5.03 -8.76
N SER A 52 -0.54 5.73 -9.03
CA SER A 52 -0.43 7.18 -8.84
C SER A 52 -1.04 7.84 -10.06
N THR A 53 -2.33 8.17 -9.99
CA THR A 53 -2.95 9.03 -10.99
C THR A 53 -2.37 10.44 -10.85
N GLU A 54 -1.77 10.95 -11.92
CA GLU A 54 -1.46 12.38 -12.03
C GLU A 54 -2.79 13.15 -11.95
N ASN A 55 -2.85 14.11 -11.01
CA ASN A 55 -3.73 15.26 -11.13
C ASN A 55 -3.00 16.35 -11.89
#